data_AF-A0AA42YBD2-F1
#
_entry.id   AF-A0AA42YBD2-F1
#
_cell.length_a   1.000
_cell.length_b   1.000
_cell.length_c   1.000
_cell.angle_alpha   90.00
_cell.angle_beta   90.00
_cell.angle_gamma   90.00
#
_symmetry.space_group_name_H-M   'P 1'
#
loop_
_entity.id
_entity.type
_entity.pdbx_description
1 polymer ?
#
loop_
_entity_poly.entity_id
_entity_poly.type
_entity_poly.pdbx_seq_one_letter_code
_entity_poly.pdbx_strand_id
1 'polypeptide(L)'
;MFGNAFKKNVTPVPAAATPPDGTSVHSPGCVPHQPGARPLSGISEADLRAWREKILAAEGDDKALLQLAHQAPGVDLKLTALAGLTQEDALGRATREFRDQDKRLYRAAKSRWQAAVARREAAAEARVLIAGAHTLIEQERIPANRLVDLDHAWAALNVDLLDEAVVAEFAAAREQLGARLREGGEGEQALARWLAAMDAAMHALTASLAGVARGGTAPTSAMPATAPATLAAALLQLVNQVSGASDAAIDARYVEKTDAANHVLALASSVVQRAEFLQSLPAAGVADETVEKAKIEQWRGFPEVRDADLQTLLAHRFSGWRNACSGERQREHDARRVHERDVSAERKKRRLAAMQRHVELAEAAHAAGQVAELTRLMAAIDNALKPGPVDAALAKRIESLRQEHVRLRDWQRWSGGQRREELVAEAQVLAKMAGEKVALKAHADAIDKLRDRWKELDKLGGATNKAIWLAFDGALTAAY
;
A
#
# COMPACT_ATOMS: atom_id res chain seq x y z
N MET A 1 19.66 -33.32 28.05
CA MET A 1 19.89 -34.43 29.01
C MET A 1 19.36 -35.72 28.39
N PHE A 2 19.83 -36.87 28.87
CA PHE A 2 19.66 -38.25 28.36
C PHE A 2 18.23 -38.62 27.87
N GLY A 3 18.05 -39.54 26.90
CA GLY A 3 19.06 -40.37 26.23
C GLY A 3 18.55 -41.21 25.03
N ASN A 4 19.49 -41.87 24.35
CA ASN A 4 19.28 -42.68 23.13
C ASN A 4 18.60 -44.03 23.40
N ALA A 5 17.90 -44.58 22.39
CA ALA A 5 18.10 -45.97 21.97
C ALA A 5 17.65 -46.23 20.51
N PHE A 6 18.44 -47.06 19.82
CA PHE A 6 18.25 -47.74 18.53
C PHE A 6 18.91 -47.15 17.26
N LYS A 7 19.92 -47.90 16.78
CA LYS A 7 20.61 -47.76 15.50
C LYS A 7 20.88 -49.15 14.91
N LYS A 8 20.52 -49.30 13.63
CA LYS A 8 21.12 -50.17 12.58
C LYS A 8 21.00 -51.70 12.71
N ASN A 9 20.55 -52.33 11.62
CA ASN A 9 21.35 -53.08 10.62
C ASN A 9 20.34 -53.47 9.50
N VAL A 10 20.41 -53.06 8.22
CA VAL A 10 21.50 -53.03 7.21
C VAL A 10 22.00 -54.44 6.84
N THR A 11 21.41 -54.98 5.78
CA THR A 11 21.87 -56.15 5.00
C THR A 11 23.14 -55.81 4.20
N PRO A 12 23.91 -56.82 3.77
CA PRO A 12 23.93 -57.12 2.34
C PRO A 12 24.05 -58.61 1.95
N VAL A 13 23.79 -58.89 0.67
CA VAL A 13 23.94 -60.14 -0.10
C VAL A 13 25.05 -59.86 -1.14
N PRO A 14 26.02 -60.78 -1.47
CA PRO A 14 25.79 -61.70 -2.62
C PRO A 14 26.61 -63.02 -2.75
N ALA A 15 25.95 -63.99 -3.40
CA ALA A 15 26.38 -64.85 -4.54
C ALA A 15 27.59 -65.84 -4.52
N ALA A 16 27.34 -66.92 -5.30
CA ALA A 16 28.25 -67.75 -6.12
C ALA A 16 28.96 -69.01 -5.53
N ALA A 17 28.56 -70.20 -6.02
CA ALA A 17 29.44 -71.31 -6.42
C ALA A 17 28.69 -72.46 -7.16
N THR A 18 29.26 -72.91 -8.30
CA THR A 18 28.95 -74.15 -9.07
C THR A 18 30.20 -74.50 -9.91
N PRO A 19 30.35 -75.71 -10.51
CA PRO A 19 29.78 -77.04 -10.21
C PRO A 19 30.89 -77.93 -9.56
N PRO A 20 31.64 -78.92 -10.15
CA PRO A 20 31.57 -79.70 -11.41
C PRO A 20 31.48 -81.25 -11.22
N ASP A 21 31.50 -81.99 -12.34
CA ASP A 21 31.94 -83.39 -12.60
C ASP A 21 31.44 -84.60 -11.76
N GLY A 22 31.26 -85.81 -12.31
CA GLY A 22 31.43 -86.25 -13.71
C GLY A 22 31.13 -87.75 -13.95
N THR A 23 30.95 -88.08 -15.24
CA THR A 23 31.19 -89.36 -15.96
C THR A 23 32.16 -90.38 -15.33
N SER A 24 32.13 -91.70 -15.59
CA SER A 24 31.32 -92.54 -16.51
C SER A 24 31.68 -94.05 -16.37
N VAL A 25 30.77 -94.95 -16.76
CA VAL A 25 31.01 -96.25 -17.46
C VAL A 25 31.93 -97.31 -16.79
N HIS A 26 31.36 -98.48 -16.43
CA HIS A 26 31.68 -99.75 -17.11
C HIS A 26 30.76 -100.94 -16.70
N SER A 27 30.03 -101.46 -17.69
CA SER A 27 29.63 -102.89 -17.81
C SER A 27 30.87 -103.72 -18.25
N PRO A 28 30.90 -105.09 -18.22
CA PRO A 28 29.75 -106.01 -18.31
C PRO A 28 29.82 -107.33 -17.48
N GLY A 29 28.83 -108.23 -17.63
CA GLY A 29 29.10 -109.66 -17.39
C GLY A 29 27.91 -110.62 -17.14
N CYS A 30 27.48 -111.32 -18.20
CA CYS A 30 26.80 -112.63 -18.20
C CYS A 30 25.38 -112.84 -17.63
N VAL A 31 24.55 -113.38 -18.52
CA VAL A 31 23.22 -113.99 -18.31
C VAL A 31 23.37 -115.42 -17.72
N PRO A 32 22.28 -116.05 -17.26
CA PRO A 32 21.75 -117.12 -18.12
C PRO A 32 20.24 -117.06 -18.39
N HIS A 33 19.89 -117.57 -19.56
CA HIS A 33 18.56 -117.78 -20.11
C HIS A 33 17.76 -118.82 -19.29
N GLN A 34 16.44 -118.66 -19.16
CA GLN A 34 15.44 -119.59 -19.73
C GLN A 34 13.98 -119.10 -19.49
N PRO A 35 12.97 -119.62 -20.23
CA PRO A 35 11.91 -118.75 -20.75
C PRO A 35 10.48 -119.11 -20.34
N GLY A 36 9.55 -118.18 -20.61
CA GLY A 36 8.19 -118.53 -21.03
C GLY A 36 7.05 -118.20 -20.08
N ALA A 37 6.40 -117.06 -20.30
CA ALA A 37 4.96 -116.89 -20.09
C ALA A 37 4.43 -115.80 -21.05
N ARG A 38 3.19 -115.95 -21.53
CA ARG A 38 2.63 -115.19 -22.66
C ARG A 38 2.00 -113.84 -22.24
N PRO A 39 1.91 -112.87 -23.17
CA PRO A 39 1.21 -111.61 -22.93
C PRO A 39 -0.31 -111.80 -22.98
N LEU A 40 -1.05 -111.10 -22.11
CA LEU A 40 -2.48 -110.88 -22.24
C LEU A 40 -2.83 -109.42 -21.96
N SER A 41 -2.82 -108.62 -23.02
CA SER A 41 -3.49 -107.33 -23.13
C SER A 41 -3.90 -107.21 -24.60
N GLY A 42 -5.03 -107.82 -24.94
CA GLY A 42 -5.41 -108.18 -26.30
C GLY A 42 -6.04 -107.04 -27.09
N ILE A 43 -5.24 -106.06 -27.49
CA ILE A 43 -5.62 -104.95 -28.37
C ILE A 43 -4.48 -104.77 -29.38
N SER A 44 -4.78 -104.69 -30.68
CA SER A 44 -3.72 -104.48 -31.67
C SER A 44 -3.20 -103.04 -31.66
N GLU A 45 -1.96 -102.84 -32.12
CA GLU A 45 -1.38 -101.51 -32.27
C GLU A 45 -2.10 -100.65 -33.33
N ALA A 46 -2.88 -101.28 -34.22
CA ALA A 46 -3.80 -100.59 -35.12
C ALA A 46 -5.05 -100.11 -34.39
N ASP A 47 -5.64 -100.92 -33.51
CA ASP A 47 -6.81 -100.54 -32.70
C ASP A 47 -6.47 -99.41 -31.72
N LEU A 48 -5.29 -99.45 -31.09
CA LEU A 48 -4.82 -98.37 -30.22
C LEU A 48 -4.65 -97.05 -30.98
N ARG A 49 -4.21 -97.08 -32.25
CA ARG A 49 -4.15 -95.90 -33.11
C ARG A 49 -5.55 -95.40 -33.49
N ALA A 50 -6.44 -96.29 -33.91
CA ALA A 50 -7.83 -95.93 -34.22
C ALA A 50 -8.57 -95.32 -33.02
N TRP A 51 -8.28 -95.75 -31.78
CA TRP A 51 -8.80 -95.11 -30.57
C TRP A 51 -8.20 -93.72 -30.30
N ARG A 52 -6.89 -93.52 -30.54
CA ARG A 52 -6.25 -92.19 -30.42
C ARG A 52 -6.80 -91.22 -31.46
N GLU A 53 -6.98 -91.66 -32.70
CA GLU A 53 -7.58 -90.87 -33.79
C GLU A 53 -9.04 -90.50 -33.46
N LYS A 54 -9.83 -91.40 -32.88
CA LYS A 54 -11.20 -91.10 -32.40
C LYS A 54 -11.22 -90.08 -31.25
N ILE A 55 -10.25 -90.11 -30.35
CA ILE A 55 -10.14 -89.13 -29.25
C ILE A 55 -9.75 -87.76 -29.81
N LEU A 56 -8.80 -87.70 -30.75
CA LEU A 56 -8.42 -86.45 -31.45
C LEU A 56 -9.58 -85.90 -32.31
N ALA A 57 -10.34 -86.76 -33.00
CA ALA A 57 -11.51 -86.33 -33.79
C ALA A 57 -12.69 -85.84 -32.92
N ALA A 58 -12.68 -86.13 -31.61
CA ALA A 58 -13.65 -85.63 -30.64
C ALA A 58 -13.12 -84.43 -29.83
N GLU A 59 -11.92 -83.92 -30.14
CA GLU A 59 -11.33 -82.76 -29.47
C GLU A 59 -12.22 -81.52 -29.65
N GLY A 60 -12.72 -80.96 -28.55
CA GLY A 60 -13.73 -79.90 -28.54
C GLY A 60 -15.18 -80.35 -28.29
N ASP A 61 -15.50 -81.65 -28.37
CA ASP A 61 -16.77 -82.21 -27.86
C ASP A 61 -16.52 -82.98 -26.56
N ASP A 62 -16.54 -82.25 -25.46
CA ASP A 62 -16.43 -82.75 -24.09
C ASP A 62 -17.43 -83.86 -23.72
N LYS A 63 -18.58 -83.95 -24.41
CA LYS A 63 -19.58 -85.01 -24.17
C LYS A 63 -19.17 -86.29 -24.90
N ALA A 64 -18.70 -86.18 -26.14
CA ALA A 64 -18.13 -87.31 -26.88
C ALA A 64 -16.86 -87.85 -26.21
N LEU A 65 -15.95 -86.97 -25.79
CA LEU A 65 -14.71 -87.34 -25.06
C LEU A 65 -14.99 -88.10 -23.76
N LEU A 66 -15.99 -87.68 -22.99
CA LEU A 66 -16.37 -88.35 -21.72
C LEU A 66 -17.01 -89.73 -21.97
N GLN A 67 -17.73 -89.91 -23.08
CA GLN A 67 -18.22 -91.22 -23.52
C GLN A 67 -17.07 -92.13 -24.01
N LEU A 68 -16.13 -91.59 -24.80
CA LEU A 68 -14.93 -92.30 -25.22
C LEU A 68 -14.07 -92.71 -24.02
N ALA A 69 -13.95 -91.87 -22.99
CA ALA A 69 -13.26 -92.19 -21.74
C ALA A 69 -13.90 -93.35 -20.94
N HIS A 70 -15.20 -93.60 -21.12
CA HIS A 70 -15.85 -94.78 -20.54
C HIS A 70 -15.55 -96.05 -21.34
N GLN A 71 -15.62 -95.95 -22.67
CA GLN A 71 -15.50 -97.07 -23.61
C GLN A 71 -14.05 -97.47 -23.95
N ALA A 72 -13.08 -96.59 -23.72
CA ALA A 72 -11.69 -96.81 -24.13
C ALA A 72 -11.05 -98.02 -23.43
N PRO A 73 -10.45 -98.96 -24.18
CA PRO A 73 -9.86 -100.17 -23.63
C PRO A 73 -8.43 -99.90 -23.12
N GLY A 74 -8.32 -99.36 -21.91
CA GLY A 74 -7.04 -99.16 -21.21
C GLY A 74 -6.90 -97.81 -20.52
N VAL A 75 -6.21 -97.77 -19.38
CA VAL A 75 -6.09 -96.57 -18.51
C VAL A 75 -5.44 -95.40 -19.24
N ASP A 76 -4.44 -95.65 -20.10
CA ASP A 76 -3.72 -94.57 -20.79
C ASP A 76 -4.60 -93.88 -21.84
N LEU A 77 -5.43 -94.63 -22.59
CA LEU A 77 -6.41 -94.03 -23.52
C LEU A 77 -7.49 -93.24 -22.77
N LYS A 78 -7.90 -93.71 -21.58
CA LYS A 78 -8.81 -92.96 -20.71
C LYS A 78 -8.18 -91.67 -20.18
N LEU A 79 -6.89 -91.68 -19.85
CA LEU A 79 -6.14 -90.47 -19.48
C LEU A 79 -6.02 -89.50 -20.66
N THR A 80 -5.79 -89.98 -21.90
CA THR A 80 -5.79 -89.12 -23.09
C THR A 80 -7.16 -88.49 -23.34
N ALA A 81 -8.25 -89.25 -23.23
CA ALA A 81 -9.61 -88.71 -23.36
C ALA A 81 -9.95 -87.68 -22.26
N LEU A 82 -9.57 -87.94 -21.00
CA LEU A 82 -9.69 -86.98 -19.90
C LEU A 82 -8.83 -85.74 -20.08
N ALA A 83 -7.68 -85.85 -20.77
CA ALA A 83 -6.80 -84.72 -21.07
C ALA A 83 -7.37 -83.78 -22.15
N GLY A 84 -8.28 -84.28 -23.00
CA GLY A 84 -9.03 -83.48 -23.97
C GLY A 84 -10.23 -82.72 -23.37
N LEU A 85 -10.68 -83.04 -22.15
CA LEU A 85 -11.82 -82.35 -21.53
C LEU A 85 -11.46 -80.92 -21.10
N THR A 86 -12.28 -79.96 -21.53
CA THR A 86 -12.09 -78.51 -21.34
C THR A 86 -13.14 -77.87 -20.41
N GLN A 87 -14.36 -78.42 -20.37
CA GLN A 87 -15.50 -77.88 -19.66
C GLN A 87 -15.50 -78.32 -18.19
N GLU A 88 -15.76 -77.39 -17.27
CA GLU A 88 -15.84 -77.65 -15.82
C GLU A 88 -16.87 -78.75 -15.50
N ASP A 89 -18.05 -78.70 -16.14
CA ASP A 89 -19.13 -79.68 -15.95
C ASP A 89 -18.73 -81.09 -16.39
N ALA A 90 -17.95 -81.23 -17.46
CA ALA A 90 -17.49 -82.53 -17.94
C ALA A 90 -16.41 -83.11 -17.01
N LEU A 91 -15.46 -82.27 -16.58
CA LEU A 91 -14.45 -82.64 -15.57
C LEU A 91 -15.09 -82.99 -14.21
N GLY A 92 -16.15 -82.28 -13.82
CA GLY A 92 -16.94 -82.55 -12.61
C GLY A 92 -17.72 -83.87 -12.69
N ARG A 93 -18.36 -84.17 -13.83
CA ARG A 93 -19.00 -85.48 -14.09
C ARG A 93 -17.98 -86.62 -14.04
N ALA A 94 -16.87 -86.49 -14.78
CA ALA A 94 -15.78 -87.47 -14.79
C ALA A 94 -15.21 -87.73 -13.38
N THR A 95 -15.06 -86.70 -12.55
CA THR A 95 -14.57 -86.84 -11.16
C THR A 95 -15.53 -87.65 -10.28
N ARG A 96 -16.84 -87.62 -10.55
CA ARG A 96 -17.83 -88.45 -9.85
C ARG A 96 -17.83 -89.89 -10.37
N GLU A 97 -17.78 -90.07 -11.69
CA GLU A 97 -17.92 -91.36 -12.37
C GLU A 97 -16.67 -92.25 -12.24
N PHE A 98 -15.46 -91.68 -12.26
CA PHE A 98 -14.20 -92.42 -12.10
C PHE A 98 -13.76 -92.63 -10.64
N ARG A 99 -14.52 -92.10 -9.66
CA ARG A 99 -14.19 -92.15 -8.22
C ARG A 99 -13.90 -93.56 -7.72
N ASP A 100 -14.75 -94.51 -8.10
CA ASP A 100 -14.71 -95.90 -7.63
C ASP A 100 -14.12 -96.86 -8.70
N GLN A 101 -13.80 -96.36 -9.90
CA GLN A 101 -13.22 -97.15 -10.99
C GLN A 101 -11.69 -97.22 -10.92
N ASP A 102 -10.99 -96.08 -10.81
CA ASP A 102 -9.53 -96.03 -10.75
C ASP A 102 -9.03 -94.75 -10.04
N LYS A 103 -8.16 -94.93 -9.04
CA LYS A 103 -7.53 -93.83 -8.28
C LYS A 103 -6.67 -92.91 -9.14
N ARG A 104 -6.08 -93.39 -10.25
CA ARG A 104 -5.28 -92.57 -11.19
C ARG A 104 -6.18 -91.67 -12.03
N LEU A 105 -7.24 -92.23 -12.63
CA LEU A 105 -8.23 -91.47 -13.41
C LEU A 105 -8.94 -90.44 -12.51
N TYR A 106 -9.36 -90.84 -11.31
CA TYR A 106 -9.94 -89.91 -10.32
C TYR A 106 -9.00 -88.76 -9.95
N ARG A 107 -7.71 -89.03 -9.69
CA ARG A 107 -6.73 -87.97 -9.37
C ARG A 107 -6.52 -87.01 -10.54
N ALA A 108 -6.41 -87.52 -11.76
CA ALA A 108 -6.25 -86.70 -12.97
C ALA A 108 -7.49 -85.82 -13.23
N ALA A 109 -8.69 -86.42 -13.21
CA ALA A 109 -9.96 -85.71 -13.38
C ALA A 109 -10.16 -84.65 -12.28
N LYS A 110 -9.93 -85.02 -11.02
CA LYS A 110 -10.04 -84.10 -9.87
C LYS A 110 -9.05 -82.94 -9.98
N SER A 111 -7.79 -83.21 -10.32
CA SER A 111 -6.78 -82.16 -10.46
C SER A 111 -7.11 -81.17 -11.58
N ARG A 112 -7.64 -81.66 -12.72
CA ARG A 112 -8.09 -80.79 -13.81
C ARG A 112 -9.36 -80.03 -13.45
N TRP A 113 -10.33 -80.66 -12.79
CA TRP A 113 -11.53 -79.98 -12.29
C TRP A 113 -11.18 -78.87 -11.29
N GLN A 114 -10.30 -79.15 -10.32
CA GLN A 114 -9.82 -78.13 -9.37
C GLN A 114 -9.09 -76.98 -10.06
N ALA A 115 -8.29 -77.25 -11.11
CA ALA A 115 -7.66 -76.21 -11.92
C ALA A 115 -8.68 -75.37 -12.73
N ALA A 116 -9.73 -76.00 -13.28
CA ALA A 116 -10.81 -75.30 -13.99
C ALA A 116 -11.63 -74.40 -13.04
N VAL A 117 -11.99 -74.91 -11.86
CA VAL A 117 -12.67 -74.15 -10.80
C VAL A 117 -11.80 -72.95 -10.37
N ALA A 118 -10.51 -73.16 -10.11
CA ALA A 118 -9.58 -72.10 -9.72
C ALA A 118 -9.43 -71.01 -10.80
N ARG A 119 -9.41 -71.38 -12.09
CA ARG A 119 -9.43 -70.42 -13.21
C ARG A 119 -10.71 -69.60 -13.23
N ARG A 120 -11.87 -70.25 -13.06
CA ARG A 120 -13.18 -69.55 -13.01
C ARG A 120 -13.27 -68.60 -11.82
N GLU A 121 -12.82 -69.02 -10.65
CA GLU A 121 -12.83 -68.21 -9.42
C GLU A 121 -11.88 -67.00 -9.57
N ALA A 122 -10.64 -67.22 -10.03
CA ALA A 122 -9.71 -66.13 -10.34
C ALA A 122 -10.27 -65.15 -11.39
N ALA A 123 -10.90 -65.65 -12.46
CA ALA A 123 -11.51 -64.80 -13.49
C ALA A 123 -12.74 -64.02 -12.97
N ALA A 124 -13.51 -64.58 -12.04
CA ALA A 124 -14.62 -63.88 -11.40
C ALA A 124 -14.12 -62.78 -10.46
N GLU A 125 -13.11 -63.05 -9.64
CA GLU A 125 -12.48 -62.06 -8.76
C GLU A 125 -11.80 -60.94 -9.57
N ALA A 126 -11.07 -61.28 -10.65
CA ALA A 126 -10.48 -60.32 -11.56
C ALA A 126 -11.51 -59.35 -12.18
N ARG A 127 -12.67 -59.87 -12.63
CA ARG A 127 -13.77 -59.04 -13.15
C ARG A 127 -14.35 -58.10 -12.10
N VAL A 128 -14.44 -58.52 -10.83
CA VAL A 128 -14.88 -57.65 -9.72
C VAL A 128 -13.88 -56.52 -9.49
N LEU A 129 -12.57 -56.79 -9.56
CA LEU A 129 -11.54 -55.76 -9.44
C LEU A 129 -11.53 -54.79 -10.62
N ILE A 130 -11.73 -55.26 -11.86
CA ILE A 130 -11.86 -54.42 -13.06
C ILE A 130 -13.09 -53.51 -12.95
N ALA A 131 -14.26 -54.04 -12.54
CA ALA A 131 -15.44 -53.22 -12.28
C ALA A 131 -15.20 -52.19 -11.16
N GLY A 132 -14.44 -52.56 -10.12
CA GLY A 132 -13.99 -51.63 -9.08
C GLY A 132 -13.08 -50.52 -9.61
N ALA A 133 -12.15 -50.84 -10.52
CA ALA A 133 -11.27 -49.88 -11.18
C ALA A 133 -12.07 -48.87 -12.02
N HIS A 134 -13.02 -49.33 -12.85
CA HIS A 134 -13.91 -48.45 -13.59
C HIS A 134 -14.78 -47.57 -12.68
N THR A 135 -15.31 -48.13 -11.58
CA THR A 135 -16.05 -47.35 -10.57
C THR A 135 -15.19 -46.24 -9.95
N LEU A 136 -13.88 -46.46 -9.77
CA LEU A 136 -12.94 -45.42 -9.30
C LEU A 136 -12.61 -44.40 -10.41
N ILE A 137 -12.58 -44.79 -11.69
CA ILE A 137 -12.40 -43.88 -12.83
C ILE A 137 -13.59 -42.92 -12.97
N GLU A 138 -14.81 -43.34 -12.61
CA GLU A 138 -15.99 -42.46 -12.64
C GLU A 138 -16.06 -41.48 -11.47
N GLN A 139 -15.26 -41.67 -10.41
CA GLN A 139 -15.23 -40.77 -9.26
C GLN A 139 -14.47 -39.48 -9.57
N GLU A 140 -15.01 -38.36 -9.08
CA GLU A 140 -14.43 -37.01 -9.20
C GLU A 140 -13.08 -36.87 -8.48
N ARG A 141 -12.84 -37.71 -7.45
CA ARG A 141 -11.57 -37.76 -6.71
C ARG A 141 -11.22 -39.20 -6.35
N ILE A 142 -10.12 -39.71 -6.88
CA ILE A 142 -9.62 -41.07 -6.62
C ILE A 142 -8.89 -41.10 -5.27
N PRO A 143 -9.35 -41.86 -4.26
CA PRO A 143 -8.64 -41.96 -2.99
C PRO A 143 -7.41 -42.87 -3.16
N ALA A 144 -6.20 -42.35 -2.87
CA ALA A 144 -4.95 -43.09 -3.06
C ALA A 144 -4.94 -44.47 -2.36
N ASN A 145 -5.53 -44.57 -1.16
CA ASN A 145 -5.65 -45.83 -0.43
C ASN A 145 -6.42 -46.90 -1.23
N ARG A 146 -7.52 -46.51 -1.91
CA ARG A 146 -8.35 -47.44 -2.69
C ARG A 146 -7.61 -48.00 -3.92
N LEU A 147 -6.70 -47.21 -4.48
CA LEU A 147 -5.83 -47.65 -5.58
C LEU A 147 -4.80 -48.68 -5.09
N VAL A 148 -4.21 -48.45 -3.91
CA VAL A 148 -3.27 -49.38 -3.26
C VAL A 148 -3.97 -50.68 -2.83
N ASP A 149 -5.18 -50.60 -2.28
CA ASP A 149 -5.99 -51.77 -1.95
C ASP A 149 -6.29 -52.63 -3.19
N LEU A 150 -6.62 -51.96 -4.32
CA LEU A 150 -6.93 -52.60 -5.60
C LEU A 150 -5.68 -53.24 -6.24
N ASP A 151 -4.52 -52.57 -6.17
CA ASP A 151 -3.23 -53.12 -6.60
C ASP A 151 -2.83 -54.35 -5.77
N HIS A 152 -3.02 -54.30 -4.44
CA HIS A 152 -2.75 -55.45 -3.58
C HIS A 152 -3.71 -56.62 -3.82
N ALA A 153 -5.00 -56.35 -4.04
CA ALA A 153 -5.98 -57.38 -4.38
C ALA A 153 -5.66 -58.05 -5.73
N TRP A 154 -5.22 -57.27 -6.73
CA TRP A 154 -4.77 -57.82 -8.02
C TRP A 154 -3.48 -58.63 -7.88
N ALA A 155 -2.50 -58.15 -7.10
CA ALA A 155 -1.26 -58.88 -6.86
C ALA A 155 -1.44 -60.18 -6.04
N ALA A 156 -2.58 -60.34 -5.35
CA ALA A 156 -2.93 -61.57 -4.65
C ALA A 156 -3.58 -62.63 -5.56
N LEU A 157 -4.05 -62.26 -6.75
CA LEU A 157 -4.60 -63.20 -7.75
C LEU A 157 -3.48 -64.00 -8.42
N ASN A 158 -3.78 -65.25 -8.75
CA ASN A 158 -2.89 -66.06 -9.57
C ASN A 158 -3.07 -65.70 -11.06
N VAL A 159 -2.28 -64.74 -11.53
CA VAL A 159 -2.36 -64.19 -12.89
C VAL A 159 -2.10 -65.26 -13.97
N ASP A 160 -1.32 -66.30 -13.67
CA ASP A 160 -1.05 -67.43 -14.60
C ASP A 160 -2.31 -68.27 -14.93
N LEU A 161 -3.42 -68.04 -14.21
CA LEU A 161 -4.72 -68.69 -14.43
C LEU A 161 -5.72 -67.81 -15.20
N LEU A 162 -5.35 -66.57 -15.55
CA LEU A 162 -6.22 -65.61 -16.23
C LEU A 162 -5.99 -65.58 -17.75
N ASP A 163 -7.03 -65.23 -18.50
CA ASP A 163 -6.91 -64.95 -19.94
C ASP A 163 -6.17 -63.61 -20.17
N GLU A 164 -5.31 -63.57 -21.19
CA GLU A 164 -4.50 -62.39 -21.54
C GLU A 164 -5.35 -61.13 -21.75
N ALA A 165 -6.57 -61.27 -22.27
CA ALA A 165 -7.53 -60.18 -22.44
C ALA A 165 -7.94 -59.52 -21.11
N VAL A 166 -8.15 -60.31 -20.04
CA VAL A 166 -8.54 -59.82 -18.71
C VAL A 166 -7.37 -59.09 -18.05
N VAL A 167 -6.14 -59.58 -18.26
CA VAL A 167 -4.92 -58.93 -17.78
C VAL A 167 -4.69 -57.59 -18.50
N ALA A 168 -4.92 -57.54 -19.81
CA ALA A 168 -4.82 -56.31 -20.61
C ALA A 168 -5.89 -55.27 -20.21
N GLU A 169 -7.13 -55.69 -19.95
CA GLU A 169 -8.22 -54.82 -19.51
C GLU A 169 -7.91 -54.14 -18.16
N PHE A 170 -7.43 -54.92 -17.17
CA PHE A 170 -7.00 -54.35 -15.89
C PHE A 170 -5.81 -53.40 -16.05
N ALA A 171 -4.82 -53.74 -16.87
CA ALA A 171 -3.67 -52.89 -17.12
C ALA A 171 -4.08 -51.52 -17.73
N ALA A 172 -5.01 -51.52 -18.69
CA ALA A 172 -5.55 -50.29 -19.29
C ALA A 172 -6.32 -49.43 -18.26
N ALA A 173 -7.18 -50.05 -17.44
CA ALA A 173 -7.89 -49.34 -16.37
C ALA A 173 -6.90 -48.76 -15.34
N ARG A 174 -5.82 -49.49 -15.03
CA ARG A 174 -4.78 -49.06 -14.09
C ARG A 174 -3.93 -47.90 -14.60
N GLU A 175 -3.64 -47.87 -15.92
CA GLU A 175 -3.00 -46.75 -16.59
C GLU A 175 -3.90 -45.51 -16.55
N GLN A 176 -5.20 -45.65 -16.84
CA GLN A 176 -6.17 -44.56 -16.80
C GLN A 176 -6.33 -43.95 -15.40
N LEU A 177 -6.41 -44.79 -14.35
CA LEU A 177 -6.36 -44.34 -12.95
C LEU A 177 -5.05 -43.60 -12.62
N GLY A 178 -3.93 -44.11 -13.13
CA GLY A 178 -2.61 -43.50 -12.97
C GLY A 178 -2.43 -42.18 -13.72
N ALA A 179 -3.13 -41.96 -14.83
CA ALA A 179 -3.20 -40.68 -15.53
C ALA A 179 -4.03 -39.66 -14.73
N ARG A 180 -5.27 -40.01 -14.36
CA ARG A 180 -6.17 -39.17 -13.54
C ARG A 180 -5.54 -38.71 -12.22
N LEU A 181 -4.83 -39.60 -11.52
CA LEU A 181 -4.17 -39.23 -10.26
C LEU A 181 -3.01 -38.24 -10.47
N ARG A 182 -2.28 -38.36 -11.58
CA ARG A 182 -1.23 -37.38 -11.95
C ARG A 182 -1.83 -36.04 -12.34
N GLU A 183 -2.85 -36.03 -13.18
CA GLU A 183 -3.57 -34.81 -13.58
C GLU A 183 -4.13 -34.05 -12.36
N GLY A 184 -4.78 -34.77 -11.43
CA GLY A 184 -5.27 -34.19 -10.18
C GLY A 184 -4.15 -33.64 -9.29
N GLY A 185 -3.04 -34.38 -9.14
CA GLY A 185 -1.87 -33.95 -8.39
C GLY A 185 -1.15 -32.74 -9.00
N GLU A 186 -1.04 -32.70 -10.33
CA GLU A 186 -0.48 -31.56 -11.08
C GLU A 186 -1.36 -30.32 -10.94
N GLY A 187 -2.69 -30.48 -10.97
CA GLY A 187 -3.67 -29.43 -10.71
C GLY A 187 -3.59 -28.87 -9.29
N GLU A 188 -3.54 -29.73 -8.27
CA GLU A 188 -3.34 -29.31 -6.87
C GLU A 188 -1.99 -28.60 -6.67
N GLN A 189 -0.92 -29.08 -7.30
CA GLN A 189 0.39 -28.41 -7.27
C GLN A 189 0.41 -27.09 -8.05
N ALA A 190 -0.34 -26.96 -9.14
CA ALA A 190 -0.48 -25.70 -9.88
C ALA A 190 -1.21 -24.66 -9.02
N LEU A 191 -2.34 -25.04 -8.41
CA LEU A 191 -3.07 -24.19 -7.45
C LEU A 191 -2.20 -23.80 -6.25
N ALA A 192 -1.47 -24.73 -5.64
CA ALA A 192 -0.59 -24.43 -4.50
C ALA A 192 0.52 -23.44 -4.87
N ARG A 193 1.13 -23.59 -6.07
CA ARG A 193 2.12 -22.63 -6.60
C ARG A 193 1.50 -21.26 -6.87
N TRP A 194 0.30 -21.21 -7.45
CA TRP A 194 -0.40 -19.95 -7.70
C TRP A 194 -0.78 -19.23 -6.40
N LEU A 195 -1.32 -19.94 -5.41
CA LEU A 195 -1.65 -19.38 -4.08
C LEU A 195 -0.41 -18.79 -3.40
N ALA A 196 0.73 -19.51 -3.43
CA ALA A 196 1.99 -19.03 -2.86
C ALA A 196 2.55 -17.82 -3.61
N ALA A 197 2.45 -17.78 -4.95
CA ALA A 197 2.86 -16.64 -5.76
C ALA A 197 1.98 -15.40 -5.47
N MET A 198 0.67 -15.58 -5.33
CA MET A 198 -0.28 -14.54 -4.93
C MET A 198 0.05 -13.99 -3.54
N ASP A 199 0.32 -14.84 -2.55
CA ASP A 199 0.76 -14.39 -1.22
C ASP A 199 2.05 -13.58 -1.28
N ALA A 200 3.08 -14.08 -1.97
CA ALA A 200 4.34 -13.38 -2.11
C ALA A 200 4.16 -11.99 -2.77
N ALA A 201 3.36 -11.90 -3.83
CA ALA A 201 3.06 -10.66 -4.53
C ALA A 201 2.27 -9.67 -3.65
N MET A 202 1.23 -10.13 -2.94
CA MET A 202 0.46 -9.29 -2.00
C MET A 202 1.33 -8.76 -0.86
N HIS A 203 2.16 -9.62 -0.24
CA HIS A 203 3.06 -9.20 0.84
C HIS A 203 4.11 -8.20 0.36
N ALA A 204 4.72 -8.43 -0.80
CA ALA A 204 5.70 -7.52 -1.40
C ALA A 204 5.08 -6.15 -1.72
N LEU A 205 3.88 -6.14 -2.31
CA LEU A 205 3.15 -4.90 -2.59
C LEU A 205 2.83 -4.13 -1.30
N THR A 206 2.19 -4.77 -0.32
CA THR A 206 1.84 -4.15 0.96
C THR A 206 3.08 -3.60 1.70
N ALA A 207 4.19 -4.35 1.73
CA ALA A 207 5.44 -3.90 2.34
C ALA A 207 6.01 -2.65 1.65
N SER A 208 5.84 -2.51 0.33
CA SER A 208 6.29 -1.32 -0.41
C SER A 208 5.49 -0.06 -0.07
N LEU A 209 4.20 -0.19 0.28
CA LEU A 209 3.31 0.95 0.56
C LEU A 209 3.79 1.81 1.74
N ALA A 210 4.41 1.20 2.76
CA ALA A 210 4.99 1.93 3.88
C ALA A 210 6.20 2.82 3.47
N GLY A 211 6.91 2.48 2.39
CA GLY A 211 7.95 3.34 1.81
C GLY A 211 7.34 4.54 1.06
N VAL A 212 6.32 4.28 0.24
CA VAL A 212 5.57 5.26 -0.55
C VAL A 212 4.89 6.30 0.36
N ALA A 213 4.18 5.83 1.40
CA ALA A 213 3.50 6.68 2.37
C ALA A 213 4.48 7.62 3.10
N ARG A 214 5.69 7.14 3.45
CA ARG A 214 6.77 7.96 4.04
C ARG A 214 7.35 9.00 3.09
N GLY A 215 7.07 8.92 1.79
CA GLY A 215 7.63 9.82 0.79
C GLY A 215 9.10 9.51 0.48
N GLY A 216 9.52 8.25 0.66
CA GLY A 216 10.80 7.80 0.15
C GLY A 216 10.81 7.96 -1.37
N THR A 217 11.65 8.87 -1.87
CA THR A 217 11.98 8.90 -3.30
C THR A 217 12.59 7.55 -3.68
N ALA A 218 12.27 7.07 -4.89
CA ALA A 218 12.86 5.83 -5.39
C ALA A 218 14.39 5.90 -5.25
N PRO A 219 15.06 4.84 -4.77
CA PRO A 219 16.51 4.86 -4.59
C PRO A 219 17.17 5.18 -5.93
N THR A 220 18.08 6.15 -5.94
CA THR A 220 18.72 6.68 -7.15
C THR A 220 19.73 5.70 -7.80
N SER A 221 19.70 4.44 -7.39
CA SER A 221 20.44 3.31 -7.96
C SER A 221 19.56 2.53 -8.93
N ALA A 222 20.09 2.21 -10.11
CA ALA A 222 19.38 1.50 -11.18
C ALA A 222 19.00 0.05 -10.81
N MET A 223 17.88 -0.11 -10.10
CA MET A 223 17.16 -1.37 -9.90
C MET A 223 15.67 -1.15 -10.23
N PRO A 224 15.20 -1.57 -11.43
CA PRO A 224 13.85 -1.23 -11.91
C PRO A 224 12.71 -2.07 -11.27
N ALA A 225 12.99 -2.89 -10.26
CA ALA A 225 12.16 -4.02 -9.86
C ALA A 225 11.23 -3.79 -8.64
N THR A 226 11.36 -2.69 -7.90
CA THR A 226 10.68 -2.50 -6.59
C THR A 226 9.73 -1.30 -6.52
N ALA A 227 9.32 -0.73 -7.66
CA ALA A 227 8.25 0.26 -7.67
C ALA A 227 6.89 -0.39 -7.34
N PRO A 228 6.01 0.24 -6.55
CA PRO A 228 4.68 -0.30 -6.21
C PRO A 228 3.83 -0.59 -7.45
N ALA A 229 3.98 0.22 -8.52
CA ALA A 229 3.35 0.00 -9.81
C ALA A 229 3.76 -1.34 -10.47
N THR A 230 5.05 -1.70 -10.43
CA THR A 230 5.53 -2.98 -10.98
C THR A 230 4.98 -4.16 -10.19
N LEU A 231 4.92 -4.05 -8.86
CA LEU A 231 4.37 -5.09 -7.98
C LEU A 231 2.85 -5.23 -8.16
N ALA A 232 2.12 -4.13 -8.32
CA ALA A 232 0.69 -4.14 -8.64
C ALA A 232 0.41 -4.75 -10.02
N ALA A 233 1.23 -4.45 -11.03
CA ALA A 233 1.12 -5.05 -12.36
C ALA A 233 1.37 -6.58 -12.33
N ALA A 234 2.36 -7.04 -11.56
CA ALA A 234 2.62 -8.47 -11.38
C ALA A 234 1.46 -9.19 -10.66
N LEU A 235 0.86 -8.57 -9.65
CA LEU A 235 -0.32 -9.11 -8.96
C LEU A 235 -1.55 -9.16 -9.88
N LEU A 236 -1.80 -8.11 -10.67
CA LEU A 236 -2.84 -8.09 -11.70
C LEU A 236 -2.63 -9.19 -12.77
N GLN A 237 -1.39 -9.45 -13.16
CA GLN A 237 -1.09 -10.54 -14.10
C GLN A 237 -1.41 -11.92 -13.52
N LEU A 238 -1.13 -12.15 -12.23
CA LEU A 238 -1.49 -13.40 -11.54
C LEU A 238 -3.01 -13.57 -11.37
N VAL A 239 -3.75 -12.50 -11.10
CA VAL A 239 -5.23 -12.50 -11.07
C VAL A 239 -5.79 -12.89 -12.45
N ASN A 240 -5.32 -12.25 -13.52
CA ASN A 240 -5.81 -12.47 -14.87
C ASN A 240 -5.50 -13.88 -15.43
N GLN A 241 -4.53 -14.60 -14.86
CA GLN A 241 -4.25 -16.00 -15.25
C GLN A 241 -5.40 -16.96 -14.88
N VAL A 242 -6.16 -16.66 -13.83
CA VAL A 242 -7.28 -17.52 -13.40
C VAL A 242 -8.52 -17.29 -14.27
N SER A 243 -8.79 -16.04 -14.65
CA SER A 243 -9.96 -15.68 -15.49
C SER A 243 -9.95 -16.28 -16.91
N GLY A 244 -8.83 -16.88 -17.34
CA GLY A 244 -8.72 -17.63 -18.59
C GLY A 244 -8.98 -19.13 -18.47
N ALA A 245 -9.13 -19.67 -17.26
CA ALA A 245 -9.50 -21.08 -17.04
C ALA A 245 -11.02 -21.24 -17.16
N SER A 246 -11.47 -22.22 -17.95
CA SER A 246 -12.90 -22.44 -18.24
C SER A 246 -13.72 -22.79 -17.00
N ASP A 247 -14.99 -22.34 -16.96
CA ASP A 247 -16.02 -22.40 -15.90
C ASP A 247 -16.31 -23.75 -15.19
N ALA A 248 -15.53 -24.81 -15.41
CA ALA A 248 -15.64 -26.08 -14.69
C ALA A 248 -15.10 -25.95 -13.25
N ALA A 249 -15.93 -25.38 -12.37
CA ALA A 249 -15.71 -25.22 -10.93
C ALA A 249 -14.42 -24.46 -10.56
N ILE A 250 -14.47 -23.12 -10.65
CA ILE A 250 -13.47 -22.26 -10.00
C ILE A 250 -13.48 -22.58 -8.49
N ASP A 251 -12.41 -23.21 -8.01
CA ASP A 251 -12.20 -23.54 -6.60
C ASP A 251 -12.43 -22.29 -5.74
N ALA A 252 -13.18 -22.40 -4.64
CA ALA A 252 -13.46 -21.28 -3.74
C ALA A 252 -12.17 -20.56 -3.28
N ARG A 253 -11.04 -21.29 -3.19
CA ARG A 253 -9.71 -20.75 -2.88
C ARG A 253 -9.19 -19.78 -3.94
N TYR A 254 -9.53 -19.95 -5.22
CA TYR A 254 -9.21 -18.97 -6.26
C TYR A 254 -10.00 -17.68 -6.09
N VAL A 255 -11.30 -17.79 -5.77
CA VAL A 255 -12.19 -16.63 -5.58
C VAL A 255 -11.75 -15.80 -4.38
N GLU A 256 -11.64 -16.43 -3.21
CA GLU A 256 -11.20 -15.79 -1.96
C GLU A 256 -9.84 -15.08 -2.12
N LYS A 257 -8.88 -15.73 -2.80
CA LYS A 257 -7.55 -15.15 -3.02
C LYS A 257 -7.57 -13.99 -4.01
N THR A 258 -8.44 -14.05 -5.02
CA THR A 258 -8.62 -12.97 -6.00
C THR A 258 -9.25 -11.74 -5.35
N ASP A 259 -10.26 -11.94 -4.50
CA ASP A 259 -10.88 -10.85 -3.73
C ASP A 259 -9.89 -10.19 -2.75
N ALA A 260 -9.09 -11.00 -2.06
CA ALA A 260 -8.00 -10.49 -1.21
C ALA A 260 -6.98 -9.66 -2.01
N ALA A 261 -6.55 -10.14 -3.19
CA ALA A 261 -5.64 -9.40 -4.06
C ALA A 261 -6.26 -8.09 -4.59
N ASN A 262 -7.54 -8.10 -4.97
CA ASN A 262 -8.28 -6.90 -5.37
C ASN A 262 -8.36 -5.86 -4.24
N HIS A 263 -8.50 -6.31 -2.98
CA HIS A 263 -8.44 -5.42 -1.82
C HIS A 263 -7.04 -4.81 -1.61
N VAL A 264 -5.96 -5.58 -1.80
CA VAL A 264 -4.58 -5.06 -1.73
C VAL A 264 -4.30 -4.07 -2.87
N LEU A 265 -4.79 -4.33 -4.08
CA LEU A 265 -4.68 -3.42 -5.22
C LEU A 265 -5.43 -2.10 -5.00
N ALA A 266 -6.65 -2.16 -4.44
CA ALA A 266 -7.43 -0.97 -4.07
C ALA A 266 -6.74 -0.14 -2.96
N LEU A 267 -6.14 -0.81 -1.97
CA LEU A 267 -5.32 -0.16 -0.94
C LEU A 267 -4.10 0.53 -1.56
N ALA A 268 -3.36 -0.17 -2.42
CA ALA A 268 -2.18 0.35 -3.08
C ALA A 268 -2.48 1.59 -3.93
N SER A 269 -3.54 1.54 -4.74
CA SER A 269 -4.03 2.68 -5.53
C SER A 269 -4.33 3.90 -4.64
N SER A 270 -5.07 3.71 -3.55
CA SER A 270 -5.44 4.79 -2.61
C SER A 270 -4.22 5.42 -1.93
N VAL A 271 -3.23 4.61 -1.56
CA VAL A 271 -1.96 5.09 -0.95
C VAL A 271 -1.11 5.85 -1.96
N VAL A 272 -0.97 5.33 -3.18
CA VAL A 272 -0.19 5.96 -4.26
C VAL A 272 -0.79 7.32 -4.63
N GLN A 273 -2.10 7.40 -4.89
CA GLN A 273 -2.78 8.67 -5.21
C GLN A 273 -2.56 9.74 -4.13
N ARG A 274 -2.73 9.39 -2.84
CA ARG A 274 -2.47 10.32 -1.73
C ARG A 274 -0.99 10.69 -1.61
N ALA A 275 -0.07 9.77 -1.85
CA ALA A 275 1.37 10.04 -1.80
C ALA A 275 1.85 10.93 -2.95
N GLU A 276 1.34 10.72 -4.17
CA GLU A 276 1.58 11.57 -5.34
C GLU A 276 1.00 12.97 -5.12
N PHE A 277 -0.22 13.07 -4.57
CA PHE A 277 -0.79 14.35 -4.17
C PHE A 277 0.12 15.09 -3.18
N LEU A 278 0.63 14.41 -2.14
CA LEU A 278 1.57 15.00 -1.18
C LEU A 278 2.90 15.43 -1.82
N GLN A 279 3.37 14.75 -2.87
CA GLN A 279 4.54 15.17 -3.66
C GLN A 279 4.24 16.37 -4.57
N SER A 280 2.99 16.50 -5.03
CA SER A 280 2.51 17.63 -5.85
C SER A 280 2.23 18.92 -5.05
N LEU A 281 2.35 18.88 -3.72
CA LEU A 281 2.07 20.05 -2.89
C LEU A 281 3.15 21.13 -3.09
N PRO A 282 2.75 22.42 -3.17
CA PRO A 282 3.71 23.52 -3.24
C PRO A 282 4.53 23.59 -1.95
N ALA A 283 5.77 24.09 -2.06
CA ALA A 283 6.61 24.35 -0.91
C ALA A 283 5.92 25.27 0.11
N ALA A 284 6.21 25.05 1.40
CA ALA A 284 5.64 25.86 2.47
C ALA A 284 6.00 27.34 2.27
N GLY A 285 5.02 28.23 2.45
CA GLY A 285 5.16 29.67 2.21
C GLY A 285 4.89 30.13 0.76
N VAL A 286 4.85 29.22 -0.22
CA VAL A 286 4.48 29.57 -1.62
C VAL A 286 2.96 29.56 -1.83
N ALA A 287 2.23 28.78 -1.02
CA ALA A 287 0.77 28.68 -1.11
C ALA A 287 0.06 29.83 -0.39
N ASP A 288 -0.70 30.63 -1.13
CA ASP A 288 -1.70 31.54 -0.58
C ASP A 288 -2.86 30.79 0.11
N GLU A 289 -3.61 31.48 0.97
CA GLU A 289 -4.76 30.91 1.72
C GLU A 289 -5.83 30.30 0.79
N THR A 290 -6.03 30.89 -0.40
CA THR A 290 -6.93 30.35 -1.44
C THR A 290 -6.46 28.99 -1.96
N VAL A 291 -5.16 28.86 -2.23
CA VAL A 291 -4.51 27.62 -2.70
C VAL A 291 -4.52 26.55 -1.60
N GLU A 292 -4.25 26.93 -0.34
CA GLU A 292 -4.32 25.99 0.79
C GLU A 292 -5.73 25.42 0.97
N LYS A 293 -6.77 26.26 0.93
CA LYS A 293 -8.17 25.81 1.02
C LYS A 293 -8.53 24.84 -0.11
N ALA A 294 -8.13 25.15 -1.35
CA ALA A 294 -8.34 24.25 -2.49
C ALA A 294 -7.61 22.90 -2.32
N LYS A 295 -6.40 22.89 -1.75
CA LYS A 295 -5.65 21.67 -1.46
C LYS A 295 -6.22 20.87 -0.28
N ILE A 296 -6.79 21.51 0.73
CA ILE A 296 -7.53 20.83 1.81
C ILE A 296 -8.77 20.12 1.26
N GLU A 297 -9.50 20.74 0.34
CA GLU A 297 -10.68 20.11 -0.26
C GLU A 297 -10.31 18.99 -1.22
N GLN A 298 -9.25 19.15 -2.03
CA GLN A 298 -8.67 18.05 -2.81
C GLN A 298 -8.24 16.87 -1.93
N TRP A 299 -7.60 17.12 -0.77
CA TRP A 299 -7.20 16.07 0.17
C TRP A 299 -8.39 15.25 0.72
N ARG A 300 -9.53 15.91 0.96
CA ARG A 300 -10.78 15.27 1.41
C ARG A 300 -11.46 14.45 0.32
N GLY A 301 -11.28 14.81 -0.94
CA GLY A 301 -11.86 14.09 -2.09
C GLY A 301 -11.19 12.75 -2.41
N PHE A 302 -10.00 12.45 -1.87
CA PHE A 302 -9.34 11.16 -2.11
C PHE A 302 -9.98 10.03 -1.28
N PRO A 303 -10.06 8.79 -1.83
CA PRO A 303 -10.51 7.61 -1.07
C PRO A 303 -9.74 7.43 0.24
N GLU A 304 -10.41 6.97 1.29
CA GLU A 304 -9.76 6.67 2.57
C GLU A 304 -8.90 5.41 2.48
N VAL A 305 -7.70 5.46 3.08
CA VAL A 305 -6.81 4.31 3.17
C VAL A 305 -7.31 3.43 4.32
N ARG A 306 -7.73 2.20 4.00
CA ARG A 306 -8.28 1.23 4.97
C ARG A 306 -7.28 0.81 6.06
N ASP A 307 -5.99 0.89 5.76
CA ASP A 307 -4.91 0.63 6.69
C ASP A 307 -4.68 1.87 7.60
N ALA A 308 -4.88 1.69 8.90
CA ALA A 308 -4.85 2.77 9.88
C ALA A 308 -3.45 3.38 10.06
N ASP A 309 -2.38 2.60 9.93
CA ASP A 309 -1.00 3.07 10.10
C ASP A 309 -0.57 3.89 8.89
N LEU A 310 -0.86 3.39 7.67
CA LEU A 310 -0.62 4.11 6.43
C LEU A 310 -1.44 5.40 6.35
N GLN A 311 -2.72 5.36 6.75
CA GLN A 311 -3.58 6.55 6.82
C GLN A 311 -3.05 7.58 7.82
N THR A 312 -2.64 7.14 9.02
CA THR A 312 -2.06 8.03 10.05
C THR A 312 -0.79 8.70 9.55
N LEU A 313 0.09 7.94 8.88
CA LEU A 313 1.36 8.45 8.36
C LEU A 313 1.14 9.47 7.22
N LEU A 314 0.23 9.19 6.29
CA LEU A 314 -0.17 10.10 5.23
C LEU A 314 -0.84 11.37 5.78
N ALA A 315 -1.74 11.24 6.74
CA ALA A 315 -2.38 12.38 7.41
C ALA A 315 -1.37 13.24 8.18
N HIS A 316 -0.41 12.63 8.89
CA HIS A 316 0.66 13.35 9.57
C HIS A 316 1.52 14.17 8.60
N ARG A 317 1.86 13.63 7.42
CA ARG A 317 2.58 14.38 6.37
C ARG A 317 1.77 15.57 5.84
N PHE A 318 0.46 15.39 5.62
CA PHE A 318 -0.42 16.48 5.19
C PHE A 318 -0.52 17.58 6.25
N SER A 319 -0.72 17.22 7.52
CA SER A 319 -0.71 18.14 8.65
C SER A 319 0.63 18.85 8.83
N GLY A 320 1.74 18.16 8.58
CA GLY A 320 3.09 18.74 8.60
C GLY A 320 3.26 19.86 7.56
N TRP A 321 2.83 19.63 6.32
CA TRP A 321 2.79 20.67 5.28
C TRP A 321 1.91 21.85 5.68
N ARG A 322 0.69 21.58 6.18
CA ARG A 322 -0.25 22.63 6.60
C ARG A 322 0.32 23.49 7.74
N ASN A 323 0.95 22.86 8.73
CA ASN A 323 1.59 23.54 9.86
C ASN A 323 2.81 24.37 9.41
N ALA A 324 3.53 23.95 8.37
CA ALA A 324 4.60 24.74 7.79
C ALA A 324 4.06 25.98 7.06
N CYS A 325 2.98 25.85 6.28
CA CYS A 325 2.32 26.98 5.63
C CYS A 325 1.76 28.01 6.63
N SER A 326 1.09 27.57 7.69
CA SER A 326 0.58 28.47 8.73
C SER A 326 1.71 29.12 9.55
N GLY A 327 2.78 28.36 9.85
CA GLY A 327 3.98 28.87 10.52
C GLY A 327 4.69 29.97 9.74
N GLU A 328 4.80 29.84 8.42
CA GLU A 328 5.45 30.87 7.58
C GLU A 328 4.63 32.17 7.52
N ARG A 329 3.30 32.08 7.37
CA ARG A 329 2.43 33.27 7.43
C ARG A 329 2.48 33.96 8.80
N GLN A 330 2.60 33.20 9.89
CA GLN A 330 2.76 33.78 11.22
C GLN A 330 4.08 34.56 11.35
N ARG A 331 5.20 34.01 10.83
CA ARG A 331 6.50 34.71 10.76
C ARG A 331 6.41 36.00 9.96
N GLU A 332 5.78 35.96 8.78
CA GLU A 332 5.61 37.14 7.94
C GLU A 332 4.77 38.22 8.64
N HIS A 333 3.65 37.84 9.25
CA HIS A 333 2.78 38.75 9.98
C HIS A 333 3.50 39.38 11.20
N ASP A 334 4.25 38.60 11.97
CA ASP A 334 5.02 39.13 13.09
C ASP A 334 6.20 40.01 12.62
N ALA A 335 6.85 39.69 11.50
CA ALA A 335 7.85 40.56 10.88
C ALA A 335 7.25 41.90 10.43
N ARG A 336 6.06 41.90 9.79
CA ARG A 336 5.31 43.12 9.44
C ARG A 336 4.99 43.96 10.69
N ARG A 337 4.51 43.32 11.78
CA ARG A 337 4.22 44.01 13.05
C ARG A 337 5.45 44.60 13.73
N VAL A 338 6.61 43.95 13.64
CA VAL A 338 7.89 44.50 14.12
C VAL A 338 8.27 45.72 13.27
N HIS A 339 8.21 45.61 11.94
CA HIS A 339 8.50 46.73 11.04
C HIS A 339 7.59 47.95 11.28
N GLU A 340 6.28 47.74 11.45
CA GLU A 340 5.33 48.82 11.79
C GLU A 340 5.65 49.49 13.12
N ARG A 341 6.04 48.71 14.14
CA ARG A 341 6.48 49.24 15.44
C ARG A 341 7.75 50.07 15.31
N ASP A 342 8.73 49.60 14.55
CA ASP A 342 10.01 50.30 14.33
C ASP A 342 9.79 51.62 13.56
N VAL A 343 8.98 51.58 12.49
CA VAL A 343 8.59 52.78 11.73
C VAL A 343 7.82 53.77 12.61
N SER A 344 6.93 53.29 13.48
CA SER A 344 6.19 54.14 14.43
C SER A 344 7.10 54.75 15.50
N ALA A 345 8.03 53.96 16.06
CA ALA A 345 9.02 54.41 17.02
C ALA A 345 9.96 55.47 16.42
N GLU A 346 10.46 55.27 15.20
CA GLU A 346 11.32 56.22 14.50
C GLU A 346 10.54 57.51 14.13
N ARG A 347 9.27 57.41 13.72
CA ARG A 347 8.39 58.59 13.55
C ARG A 347 8.21 59.36 14.86
N LYS A 348 7.98 58.67 15.98
CA LYS A 348 7.86 59.29 17.32
C LYS A 348 9.17 59.97 17.74
N LYS A 349 10.32 59.33 17.51
CA LYS A 349 11.65 59.87 17.79
C LYS A 349 11.93 61.15 16.99
N ARG A 350 11.65 61.15 15.67
CA ARG A 350 11.76 62.33 14.80
C ARG A 350 10.85 63.48 15.26
N ARG A 351 9.61 63.17 15.66
CA ARG A 351 8.66 64.16 16.21
C ARG A 351 9.20 64.82 17.47
N LEU A 352 9.72 64.03 18.42
CA LEU A 352 10.29 64.55 19.67
C LEU A 352 11.55 65.41 19.42
N ALA A 353 12.44 64.97 18.51
CA ALA A 353 13.61 65.75 18.12
C ALA A 353 13.23 67.07 17.42
N ALA A 354 12.20 67.07 16.57
CA ALA A 354 11.69 68.30 15.95
C ALA A 354 11.06 69.24 16.99
N MET A 355 10.30 68.71 17.96
CA MET A 355 9.76 69.51 19.06
C MET A 355 10.87 70.17 19.89
N GLN A 356 11.89 69.40 20.26
CA GLN A 356 13.03 69.86 21.05
C GLN A 356 13.72 71.06 20.39
N ARG A 357 13.93 71.02 19.06
CA ARG A 357 14.48 72.13 18.28
C ARG A 357 13.59 73.39 18.28
N HIS A 358 12.27 73.25 18.20
CA HIS A 358 11.38 74.42 18.26
C HIS A 358 11.42 75.09 19.63
N VAL A 359 11.53 74.31 20.71
CA VAL A 359 11.67 74.84 22.08
C VAL A 359 13.02 75.55 22.27
N GLU A 360 14.12 74.98 21.78
CA GLU A 360 15.44 75.62 21.81
C GLU A 360 15.48 76.93 21.02
N LEU A 361 14.86 76.97 19.84
CA LEU A 361 14.72 78.22 19.06
C LEU A 361 13.83 79.25 19.78
N ALA A 362 12.78 78.82 20.48
CA ALA A 362 11.91 79.71 21.24
C ALA A 362 12.63 80.29 22.48
N GLU A 363 13.43 79.50 23.19
CA GLU A 363 14.30 79.95 24.28
C GLU A 363 15.34 80.96 23.77
N ALA A 364 15.95 80.72 22.61
CA ALA A 364 16.88 81.66 21.99
C ALA A 364 16.20 82.97 21.55
N ALA A 365 15.01 82.90 20.93
CA ALA A 365 14.23 84.08 20.53
C ALA A 365 13.76 84.89 21.75
N HIS A 366 13.40 84.23 22.86
CA HIS A 366 13.09 84.88 24.14
C HIS A 366 14.32 85.61 24.70
N ALA A 367 15.47 84.95 24.77
CA ALA A 367 16.73 85.55 25.24
C ALA A 367 17.18 86.74 24.37
N ALA A 368 16.90 86.72 23.07
CA ALA A 368 17.16 87.81 22.13
C ALA A 368 16.07 88.91 22.13
N GLY A 369 15.01 88.80 22.93
CA GLY A 369 13.91 89.77 22.98
C GLY A 369 13.00 89.79 21.74
N GLN A 370 13.07 88.79 20.86
CA GLN A 370 12.38 88.75 19.57
C GLN A 370 10.92 88.27 19.71
N VAL A 371 10.05 89.11 20.27
CA VAL A 371 8.64 88.74 20.61
C VAL A 371 7.84 88.22 19.41
N ALA A 372 8.05 88.76 18.21
CA ALA A 372 7.38 88.30 16.99
C ALA A 372 7.78 86.85 16.61
N GLU A 373 9.07 86.53 16.67
CA GLU A 373 9.59 85.20 16.35
C GLU A 373 9.23 84.18 17.44
N LEU A 374 9.29 84.58 18.72
CA LEU A 374 8.77 83.78 19.83
C LEU A 374 7.29 83.43 19.63
N THR A 375 6.45 84.40 19.19
CA THR A 375 5.03 84.16 18.89
C THR A 375 4.85 83.12 17.78
N ARG A 376 5.66 83.21 16.71
CA ARG A 376 5.65 82.24 15.59
C ARG A 376 6.05 80.83 16.05
N LEU A 377 7.09 80.73 16.87
CA LEU A 377 7.61 79.47 17.38
C LEU A 377 6.67 78.82 18.41
N MET A 378 6.02 79.60 19.27
CA MET A 378 4.98 79.08 20.18
C MET A 378 3.81 78.46 19.41
N ALA A 379 3.33 79.10 18.35
CA ALA A 379 2.30 78.51 17.47
C ALA A 379 2.77 77.23 16.77
N ALA A 380 4.06 77.10 16.43
CA ALA A 380 4.63 75.87 15.88
C ALA A 380 4.69 74.75 16.93
N ILE A 381 5.09 75.06 18.17
CA ILE A 381 5.10 74.14 19.31
C ILE A 381 3.68 73.62 19.60
N ASP A 382 2.69 74.50 19.69
CA ASP A 382 1.29 74.12 19.96
C ASP A 382 0.71 73.24 18.84
N ASN A 383 1.05 73.51 17.57
CA ASN A 383 0.67 72.63 16.46
C ASN A 383 1.36 71.25 16.53
N ALA A 384 2.62 71.19 16.97
CA ALA A 384 3.37 69.94 17.14
C ALA A 384 2.95 69.14 18.39
N LEU A 385 2.24 69.75 19.35
CA LEU A 385 1.68 69.09 20.54
C LEU A 385 0.37 68.34 20.27
N LYS A 386 -0.43 68.79 19.28
CA LYS A 386 -1.69 68.14 18.86
C LYS A 386 -1.62 66.61 18.68
N PRO A 387 -0.60 66.01 18.03
CA PRO A 387 -0.50 64.55 17.84
C PRO A 387 -0.08 63.75 19.10
N GLY A 388 -0.04 64.35 20.29
CA GLY A 388 0.06 63.64 21.57
C GLY A 388 1.18 64.12 22.49
N PRO A 389 1.26 63.56 23.71
CA PRO A 389 2.08 64.10 24.80
C PRO A 389 3.58 64.09 24.49
N VAL A 390 4.27 65.02 25.16
CA VAL A 390 5.72 65.14 25.25
C VAL A 390 6.21 64.66 26.61
N ASP A 391 7.53 64.55 26.77
CA ASP A 391 8.13 64.28 28.09
C ASP A 391 7.85 65.42 29.10
N ALA A 392 7.84 65.07 30.39
CA ALA A 392 7.53 66.00 31.48
C ALA A 392 8.53 67.17 31.59
N ALA A 393 9.82 66.95 31.31
CA ALA A 393 10.80 68.03 31.32
C ALA A 393 10.57 69.02 30.17
N LEU A 394 10.19 68.51 29.00
CA LEU A 394 9.87 69.33 27.83
C LEU A 394 8.55 70.09 28.01
N ALA A 395 7.54 69.45 28.60
CA ALA A 395 6.29 70.11 28.98
C ALA A 395 6.52 71.30 29.92
N LYS A 396 7.38 71.13 30.95
CA LYS A 396 7.72 72.21 31.89
C LYS A 396 8.44 73.38 31.20
N ARG A 397 9.34 73.12 30.26
CA ARG A 397 10.02 74.18 29.47
C ARG A 397 9.03 74.96 28.60
N ILE A 398 8.14 74.26 27.89
CA ILE A 398 7.09 74.88 27.07
C ILE A 398 6.17 75.76 27.93
N GLU A 399 5.79 75.30 29.12
CA GLU A 399 4.92 76.07 30.01
C GLU A 399 5.62 77.31 30.59
N SER A 400 6.91 77.21 30.93
CA SER A 400 7.72 78.39 31.31
C SER A 400 7.82 79.40 30.17
N LEU A 401 8.02 78.95 28.92
CA LEU A 401 8.03 79.81 27.74
C LEU A 401 6.68 80.49 27.48
N ARG A 402 5.55 79.81 27.71
CA ARG A 402 4.21 80.40 27.60
C ARG A 402 4.02 81.54 28.58
N GLN A 403 4.41 81.35 29.83
CA GLN A 403 4.29 82.36 30.89
C GLN A 403 5.11 83.61 30.56
N GLU A 404 6.37 83.44 30.13
CA GLU A 404 7.21 84.56 29.71
C GLU A 404 6.76 85.20 28.39
N HIS A 405 6.21 84.42 27.44
CA HIS A 405 5.62 84.96 26.20
C HIS A 405 4.41 85.85 26.49
N VAL A 406 3.50 85.41 27.36
CA VAL A 406 2.35 86.21 27.81
C VAL A 406 2.83 87.49 28.50
N ARG A 407 3.79 87.37 29.43
CA ARG A 407 4.39 88.52 30.13
C ARG A 407 5.02 89.53 29.17
N LEU A 408 5.84 89.08 28.21
CA LEU A 408 6.47 89.95 27.22
C LEU A 408 5.44 90.63 26.30
N ARG A 409 4.41 89.90 25.86
CA ARG A 409 3.33 90.46 25.04
C ARG A 409 2.53 91.50 25.82
N ASP A 410 2.25 91.27 27.09
CA ASP A 410 1.46 92.19 27.90
C ASP A 410 2.31 93.42 28.31
N TRP A 411 3.63 93.27 28.46
CA TRP A 411 4.58 94.39 28.55
C TRP A 411 4.72 95.19 27.24
N GLN A 412 4.71 94.53 26.07
CA GLN A 412 4.67 95.20 24.75
C GLN A 412 3.37 96.00 24.60
N ARG A 413 2.23 95.45 25.02
CA ARG A 413 0.94 96.15 25.02
C ARG A 413 0.94 97.36 25.96
N TRP A 414 1.50 97.21 27.16
CA TRP A 414 1.62 98.29 28.14
C TRP A 414 2.53 99.43 27.64
N SER A 415 3.73 99.11 27.16
CA SER A 415 4.67 100.10 26.62
C SER A 415 4.16 100.76 25.33
N GLY A 416 3.42 100.03 24.48
CA GLY A 416 2.71 100.59 23.34
C GLY A 416 1.57 101.54 23.75
N GLY A 417 0.88 101.24 24.86
CA GLY A 417 -0.09 102.14 25.50
C GLY A 417 0.58 103.42 26.02
N GLN A 418 1.63 103.29 26.82
CA GLN A 418 2.38 104.41 27.38
C GLN A 418 2.92 105.34 26.28
N ARG A 419 3.53 104.82 25.21
CA ARG A 419 4.00 105.65 24.08
C ARG A 419 2.88 106.40 23.36
N ARG A 420 1.65 105.88 23.36
CA ARG A 420 0.47 106.57 22.79
C ARG A 420 -0.01 107.67 23.72
N GLU A 421 0.04 107.46 25.04
CA GLU A 421 -0.24 108.50 26.04
C GLU A 421 0.82 109.61 26.00
N GLU A 422 2.09 109.27 25.78
CA GLU A 422 3.18 110.23 25.53
C GLU A 422 2.94 111.04 24.24
N LEU A 423 2.52 110.41 23.13
CA LEU A 423 2.13 111.15 21.91
C LEU A 423 0.90 112.05 22.12
N VAL A 424 -0.07 111.65 22.95
CA VAL A 424 -1.19 112.53 23.35
C VAL A 424 -0.67 113.74 24.12
N ALA A 425 0.26 113.55 25.05
CA ALA A 425 0.87 114.65 25.80
C ALA A 425 1.69 115.57 24.88
N GLU A 426 2.48 115.04 23.94
CA GLU A 426 3.19 115.83 22.91
C GLU A 426 2.20 116.66 22.08
N ALA A 427 1.10 116.07 21.61
CA ALA A 427 0.06 116.76 20.86
C ALA A 427 -0.65 117.85 21.68
N GLN A 428 -0.93 117.61 22.96
CA GLN A 428 -1.53 118.60 23.87
C GLN A 428 -0.59 119.77 24.20
N VAL A 429 0.72 119.52 24.28
CA VAL A 429 1.73 120.58 24.43
C VAL A 429 1.83 121.41 23.15
N LEU A 430 1.80 120.77 21.98
CA LEU A 430 1.77 121.46 20.69
C LEU A 430 0.53 122.37 20.58
N ALA A 431 -0.66 121.86 20.94
CA ALA A 431 -1.90 122.64 20.97
C ALA A 431 -1.84 123.89 21.86
N LYS A 432 -1.16 123.81 23.01
CA LYS A 432 -0.99 124.98 23.89
C LYS A 432 -0.08 126.06 23.30
N MET A 433 0.88 125.69 22.45
CA MET A 433 1.79 126.63 21.78
C MET A 433 1.19 127.30 20.53
N ALA A 434 0.01 126.87 20.05
CA ALA A 434 -0.66 127.43 18.87
C ALA A 434 -1.06 128.91 19.04
N GLY A 435 -1.09 129.44 20.26
CA GLY A 435 -1.34 130.86 20.57
C GLY A 435 -0.10 131.75 20.71
N GLU A 436 1.11 131.17 20.72
CA GLU A 436 2.36 131.94 20.79
C GLU A 436 2.89 132.26 19.36
N LYS A 437 3.83 133.21 19.23
CA LYS A 437 4.37 133.66 17.91
C LYS A 437 5.33 132.62 17.28
N VAL A 438 4.85 131.40 17.10
CA VAL A 438 5.57 130.29 16.45
C VAL A 438 5.42 130.40 14.93
N ALA A 439 6.45 129.98 14.19
CA ALA A 439 6.41 129.98 12.73
C ALA A 439 5.42 128.92 12.21
N LEU A 440 4.28 129.39 11.66
CA LEU A 440 3.11 128.58 11.26
C LEU A 440 3.46 127.29 10.49
N LYS A 441 4.42 127.35 9.56
CA LYS A 441 4.86 126.20 8.75
C LYS A 441 5.52 125.10 9.59
N ALA A 442 6.35 125.47 10.56
CA ALA A 442 7.01 124.51 11.45
C ALA A 442 6.02 123.80 12.39
N HIS A 443 4.87 124.44 12.67
CA HIS A 443 3.78 123.86 13.45
C HIS A 443 3.04 122.76 12.66
N ALA A 444 2.69 123.04 11.40
CA ALA A 444 2.10 122.03 10.51
C ALA A 444 3.03 120.81 10.30
N ASP A 445 4.33 121.05 10.03
CA ASP A 445 5.33 119.98 9.89
C ASP A 445 5.49 119.13 11.17
N ALA A 446 5.11 119.65 12.36
CA ALA A 446 5.11 118.90 13.62
C ALA A 446 3.85 118.05 13.79
N ILE A 447 2.67 118.56 13.40
CA ILE A 447 1.40 117.81 13.40
C ILE A 447 1.50 116.56 12.54
N ASP A 448 2.06 116.67 11.33
CA ASP A 448 2.20 115.51 10.43
C ASP A 448 3.21 114.48 10.94
N LYS A 449 4.31 114.91 11.58
CA LYS A 449 5.25 114.00 12.27
C LYS A 449 4.59 113.25 13.42
N LEU A 450 3.72 113.88 14.20
CA LEU A 450 2.96 113.21 15.26
C LEU A 450 1.99 112.18 14.68
N ARG A 451 1.29 112.53 13.59
CA ARG A 451 0.39 111.61 12.87
C ARG A 451 1.13 110.39 12.32
N ASP A 452 2.33 110.57 11.75
CA ASP A 452 3.11 109.45 11.23
C ASP A 452 3.70 108.58 12.36
N ARG A 453 4.18 109.17 13.46
CA ARG A 453 4.56 108.41 14.67
C ARG A 453 3.40 107.58 15.22
N TRP A 454 2.18 108.13 15.22
CA TRP A 454 0.98 107.41 15.64
C TRP A 454 0.69 106.21 14.71
N LYS A 455 0.78 106.38 13.38
CA LYS A 455 0.63 105.29 12.40
C LYS A 455 1.66 104.17 12.63
N GLU A 456 2.92 104.50 12.92
CA GLU A 456 3.94 103.48 13.23
C GLU A 456 3.65 102.74 14.55
N LEU A 457 3.15 103.42 15.58
CA LEU A 457 2.71 102.75 16.82
C LEU A 457 1.44 101.90 16.64
N ASP A 458 0.61 102.16 15.63
CA ASP A 458 -0.54 101.32 15.31
C ASP A 458 -0.10 100.02 14.61
N LYS A 459 0.85 100.11 13.66
CA LYS A 459 1.49 98.96 12.99
C LYS A 459 2.19 98.00 13.97
N LEU A 460 2.76 98.51 15.06
CA LEU A 460 3.48 97.71 16.06
C LEU A 460 2.59 96.87 17.00
N GLY A 461 1.27 96.91 16.81
CA GLY A 461 0.35 95.92 17.37
C GLY A 461 0.00 96.12 18.85
N GLY A 462 -0.90 97.06 19.13
CA GLY A 462 -1.52 97.23 20.44
C GLY A 462 -2.96 97.72 20.28
N ALA A 463 -3.89 97.27 21.13
CA ALA A 463 -5.28 97.70 21.05
C ALA A 463 -5.38 99.22 21.33
N THR A 464 -5.71 99.99 20.31
CA THR A 464 -5.80 101.45 20.40
C THR A 464 -7.12 101.82 21.08
N ASN A 465 -7.05 102.20 22.36
CA ASN A 465 -8.22 102.62 23.12
C ASN A 465 -8.83 103.86 22.43
N LYS A 466 -10.11 103.77 22.05
CA LYS A 466 -10.86 104.84 21.36
C LYS A 466 -10.79 106.17 22.11
N ALA A 467 -10.73 106.15 23.45
CA ALA A 467 -10.58 107.37 24.25
C ALA A 467 -9.23 108.06 24.05
N ILE A 468 -8.13 107.30 23.97
CA ILE A 468 -6.77 107.84 23.78
C ILE A 468 -6.64 108.41 22.36
N TRP A 469 -7.20 107.73 21.36
CA TRP A 469 -7.24 108.24 19.98
C TRP A 469 -8.06 109.53 19.85
N LEU A 470 -9.25 109.61 20.47
CA LEU A 470 -10.06 110.83 20.48
C LEU A 470 -9.35 111.99 21.21
N ALA A 471 -8.60 111.72 22.28
CA ALA A 471 -7.80 112.73 22.96
C ALA A 471 -6.62 113.23 22.11
N PHE A 472 -5.99 112.34 21.33
CA PHE A 472 -4.94 112.70 20.36
C PHE A 472 -5.49 113.56 19.22
N ASP A 473 -6.56 113.11 18.57
CA ASP A 473 -7.18 113.78 17.43
C ASP A 473 -7.78 115.14 17.81
N GLY A 474 -8.43 115.22 18.98
CA GLY A 474 -8.91 116.49 19.55
C GLY A 474 -7.77 117.47 19.88
N ALA A 475 -6.64 116.98 20.39
CA ALA A 475 -5.45 117.81 20.62
C ALA A 475 -4.82 118.32 19.32
N LEU A 476 -4.70 117.47 18.29
CA LEU A 476 -4.21 117.90 16.97
C LEU A 476 -5.18 118.87 16.28
N THR A 477 -6.49 118.71 16.48
CA THR A 477 -7.52 119.65 15.97
C THR A 477 -7.45 121.00 16.68
N ALA A 478 -7.07 121.02 17.96
CA ALA A 478 -6.84 122.26 18.72
C ALA A 478 -5.47 122.92 18.45
N ALA A 479 -4.55 122.21 17.79
CA ALA A 479 -3.23 122.72 17.37
C ALA A 479 -3.21 123.27 15.94
N TYR A 480 -4.28 123.04 15.17
CA TYR A 480 -4.39 123.38 13.74
C TYR A 480 -5.20 124.68 13.54
#